data_AF-A0AAV8EV34-F1
#
_entry.id   AF-A0AAV8EV34-F1
#
_cell.length_a   1.000
_cell.length_b   1.000
_cell.length_c   1.000
_cell.angle_alpha   90.00
_cell.angle_beta   90.00
_cell.angle_gamma   90.00
#
_symmetry.space_group_name_H-M   'P 1'
#
loop_
_entity.id
_entity.type
_entity.pdbx_description
1 polymer ?
#
loop_
_entity_poly.entity_id
_entity_poly.type
_entity_poly.pdbx_seq_one_letter_code
_entity_poly.pdbx_strand_id
1 'polypeptide(L)'
;MASIISFLLISSLLLVSFPSFHARNTSDYHFYLRRACNDTPHRNLCTRSLAPFSHNTPTGSPREWAHLAVTVAMSEYRRISIYLVKKHQGSPAFTDCTECMRDATVQLQSSEYELKNFDRTKFELQMNDIETWVSAALTDANTCNDGLMYYKGDQVGAVKHRVLKAAHLCSNALAFVNKLASSKSTN
;
A
#
# COMPACT_ATOMS: atom_id res chain seq x y z
N MET A 1 -56.80 -14.24 -37.59
CA MET A 1 -55.40 -13.81 -37.81
C MET A 1 -55.04 -12.60 -36.95
N ALA A 2 -55.27 -12.68 -35.63
CA ALA A 2 -54.99 -11.57 -34.70
C ALA A 2 -54.19 -12.00 -33.45
N SER A 3 -54.01 -13.30 -33.20
CA SER A 3 -53.38 -13.80 -31.96
C SER A 3 -51.90 -14.18 -32.10
N ILE A 4 -51.33 -14.16 -33.31
CA ILE A 4 -49.91 -14.53 -33.53
C ILE A 4 -49.00 -13.28 -33.45
N ILE A 5 -49.56 -12.08 -33.71
CA ILE A 5 -48.80 -10.81 -33.75
C ILE A 5 -48.42 -10.34 -32.34
N SER A 6 -49.17 -10.71 -31.29
CA SER A 6 -48.86 -10.33 -29.90
C SER A 6 -47.64 -11.03 -29.30
N PHE A 7 -47.21 -12.19 -29.80
CA PHE A 7 -46.03 -12.89 -29.26
C PHE A 7 -44.71 -12.32 -29.80
N LEU A 8 -44.72 -11.69 -30.98
CA LEU A 8 -43.51 -11.14 -31.60
C LEU A 8 -43.07 -9.80 -31.01
N LEU A 9 -43.97 -9.07 -30.35
CA LEU A 9 -43.65 -7.78 -29.72
C LEU A 9 -43.07 -7.92 -28.31
N ILE A 10 -43.23 -9.06 -27.65
CA ILE A 10 -42.68 -9.30 -26.30
C ILE A 10 -41.24 -9.86 -26.39
N SER A 11 -40.87 -10.48 -27.52
CA SER A 11 -39.51 -11.00 -27.75
C SER A 11 -38.46 -9.91 -28.04
N SER A 12 -38.84 -8.67 -28.31
CA SER A 12 -37.90 -7.58 -28.67
C SER A 12 -37.44 -6.71 -27.49
N LEU A 13 -37.85 -7.03 -26.26
CA LEU A 13 -37.50 -6.26 -25.05
C LEU A 13 -36.41 -6.89 -24.18
N LEU A 14 -35.77 -7.97 -24.63
CA LEU A 14 -34.51 -8.44 -24.06
C LEU A 14 -33.34 -7.83 -24.84
N LEU A 15 -33.23 -6.50 -24.82
CA LEU A 15 -31.91 -5.88 -24.94
C LEU A 15 -31.16 -6.29 -23.67
N VAL A 16 -30.44 -7.40 -23.76
CA VAL A 16 -29.42 -7.76 -22.77
C VAL A 16 -28.45 -6.59 -22.76
N SER A 17 -28.60 -5.71 -21.76
CA SER A 17 -27.61 -4.71 -21.42
C SER A 17 -26.36 -5.47 -21.02
N PHE A 18 -25.50 -5.81 -21.99
CA PHE A 18 -24.16 -6.23 -21.69
C PHE A 18 -23.54 -5.07 -20.90
N PRO A 19 -23.12 -5.27 -19.63
CA PRO A 19 -22.37 -4.23 -18.96
C PRO A 19 -21.15 -3.98 -19.84
N SER A 20 -21.08 -2.80 -20.44
CA SER A 20 -19.94 -2.41 -21.26
C SER A 20 -18.70 -2.55 -20.39
N PHE A 21 -17.91 -3.59 -20.64
CA PHE A 21 -16.63 -3.76 -19.98
C PHE A 21 -15.73 -2.65 -20.52
N HIS A 22 -15.78 -1.49 -19.86
CA HIS A 22 -14.89 -0.39 -20.16
C HIS A 22 -13.48 -0.90 -19.85
N ALA A 23 -12.74 -1.26 -20.89
CA ALA A 23 -11.30 -1.43 -20.79
C ALA A 23 -10.75 -0.11 -20.25
N ARG A 24 -10.30 -0.11 -18.99
CA ARG A 24 -9.74 1.07 -18.35
C ARG A 24 -8.53 1.52 -19.15
N ASN A 25 -8.57 2.76 -19.65
CA ASN A 25 -7.51 3.27 -20.51
C ASN A 25 -6.24 3.51 -19.67
N THR A 26 -5.08 3.15 -20.20
CA THR A 26 -3.78 3.27 -19.51
C THR A 26 -3.48 4.73 -19.11
N SER A 27 -3.99 5.70 -19.88
CA SER A 27 -3.92 7.14 -19.60
C SER A 27 -4.57 7.53 -18.28
N ASP A 28 -5.75 6.99 -18.00
CA ASP A 28 -6.57 7.39 -16.86
C ASP A 28 -5.93 6.91 -15.56
N TYR A 29 -5.45 5.67 -15.59
CA TYR A 29 -4.69 5.07 -14.50
C TYR A 29 -3.44 5.90 -14.13
N HIS A 30 -2.59 6.26 -15.10
CA HIS A 30 -1.40 7.06 -14.83
C HIS A 30 -1.74 8.42 -14.22
N PHE A 31 -2.85 9.03 -14.64
CA PHE A 31 -3.35 10.26 -14.07
C PHE A 31 -3.76 10.10 -12.60
N TYR A 32 -4.57 9.09 -12.28
CA TYR A 32 -5.00 8.84 -10.90
C TYR A 32 -3.84 8.48 -9.97
N LEU A 33 -2.87 7.68 -10.43
CA LEU A 33 -1.68 7.38 -9.65
C LEU A 33 -0.86 8.65 -9.35
N ARG A 34 -0.60 9.48 -10.37
CA ARG A 34 0.13 10.74 -10.19
C ARG A 34 -0.59 11.65 -9.20
N ARG A 35 -1.92 11.76 -9.32
CA ARG A 35 -2.75 12.52 -8.39
C ARG A 35 -2.70 11.96 -6.98
N ALA A 36 -2.80 10.64 -6.81
CA ALA A 36 -2.74 9.98 -5.51
C ALA A 36 -1.40 10.22 -4.81
N CYS A 37 -0.30 10.09 -5.55
CA CYS A 37 1.05 10.30 -5.03
C CYS A 37 1.44 11.79 -4.85
N ASN A 38 0.63 12.74 -5.35
CA ASN A 38 1.01 14.15 -5.39
C ASN A 38 1.31 14.72 -4.00
N ASP A 39 0.48 14.35 -3.02
CA ASP A 39 0.53 14.86 -1.64
C ASP A 39 1.40 13.97 -0.72
N THR A 40 2.10 12.99 -1.30
CA THR A 40 2.99 12.10 -0.53
C THR A 40 4.38 12.71 -0.37
N PRO A 41 5.05 12.50 0.78
CA PRO A 41 6.39 13.06 1.05
C PRO A 41 7.45 12.66 0.01
N HIS A 42 7.35 11.44 -0.55
CA HIS A 42 8.28 10.91 -1.53
C HIS A 42 7.56 10.55 -2.85
N ARG A 43 7.00 11.57 -3.51
CA ARG A 43 6.18 11.48 -4.74
C ARG A 43 6.75 10.58 -5.85
N ASN A 44 8.03 10.74 -6.19
CA ASN A 44 8.66 9.95 -7.26
C ASN A 44 8.77 8.48 -6.89
N LEU A 45 9.12 8.20 -5.62
CA LEU A 45 9.18 6.84 -5.11
C LEU A 45 7.79 6.21 -5.09
N CYS A 46 6.77 6.94 -4.58
CA CYS A 46 5.37 6.52 -4.59
C CYS A 46 4.92 6.11 -6.00
N THR A 47 5.11 7.00 -6.98
CA THR A 47 4.65 6.74 -8.36
C THR A 47 5.33 5.48 -8.91
N ARG A 48 6.64 5.35 -8.76
CA ARG A 48 7.39 4.19 -9.26
C ARG A 48 7.02 2.89 -8.56
N SER A 49 6.83 2.93 -7.24
CA SER A 49 6.60 1.73 -6.43
C SER A 49 5.18 1.20 -6.56
N LEU A 50 4.19 2.08 -6.74
CA LEU A 50 2.80 1.68 -6.90
C LEU A 50 2.44 1.36 -8.36
N ALA A 51 3.24 1.82 -9.33
CA ALA A 51 2.89 1.68 -10.74
C ALA A 51 2.54 0.25 -11.18
N PRO A 52 3.33 -0.80 -10.82
CA PRO A 52 3.05 -2.17 -11.26
C PRO A 52 1.71 -2.75 -10.77
N PHE A 53 1.11 -2.17 -9.74
CA PHE A 53 -0.05 -2.77 -9.05
C PHE A 53 -1.36 -1.99 -9.26
N SER A 54 -1.27 -0.81 -9.85
CA SER A 54 -2.34 0.17 -9.74
C SER A 54 -3.34 0.18 -10.92
N HIS A 55 -3.11 -0.67 -11.93
CA HIS A 55 -4.07 -0.94 -13.01
C HIS A 55 -5.39 -1.56 -12.52
N ASN A 56 -5.36 -2.26 -11.37
CA ASN A 56 -6.54 -2.90 -10.77
C ASN A 56 -7.19 -2.03 -9.68
N THR A 57 -6.55 -0.93 -9.29
CA THR A 57 -7.04 -0.04 -8.22
C THR A 57 -8.24 0.78 -8.71
N PRO A 58 -9.39 0.71 -8.04
CA PRO A 58 -10.51 1.60 -8.31
C PRO A 58 -10.07 3.06 -8.28
N THR A 59 -10.40 3.80 -9.33
CA THR A 59 -9.99 5.20 -9.51
C THR A 59 -10.48 6.04 -8.34
N GLY A 60 -9.54 6.59 -7.57
CA GLY A 60 -9.85 7.52 -6.47
C GLY A 60 -10.24 6.89 -5.13
N SER A 61 -10.20 5.56 -4.94
CA SER A 61 -10.49 4.93 -3.64
C SER A 61 -9.34 5.16 -2.64
N PRO A 62 -9.52 5.98 -1.57
CA PRO A 62 -8.45 6.26 -0.61
C PRO A 62 -8.01 4.99 0.14
N ARG A 63 -8.96 4.10 0.42
CA ARG A 63 -8.72 2.81 1.08
C ARG A 63 -7.81 1.90 0.27
N GLU A 64 -8.07 1.80 -1.03
CA GLU A 64 -7.28 0.93 -1.91
C GLU A 64 -5.86 1.48 -2.10
N TRP A 65 -5.70 2.81 -2.16
CA TRP A 65 -4.37 3.43 -2.19
C TRP A 65 -3.59 3.21 -0.88
N ALA A 66 -4.25 3.36 0.28
CA ALA A 66 -3.64 3.08 1.59
C ALA A 66 -3.22 1.61 1.70
N HIS A 67 -4.13 0.69 1.35
CA HIS A 67 -3.86 -0.75 1.33
C HIS A 67 -2.66 -1.07 0.43
N LEU A 68 -2.68 -0.60 -0.81
CA LEU A 68 -1.61 -0.87 -1.75
C LEU A 68 -0.25 -0.31 -1.27
N ALA A 69 -0.23 0.91 -0.70
CA ALA A 69 0.99 1.51 -0.19
C ALA A 69 1.56 0.75 1.03
N VAL A 70 0.70 0.31 1.95
CA VAL A 70 1.08 -0.54 3.09
C VAL A 70 1.65 -1.88 2.59
N THR A 71 1.01 -2.54 1.63
CA THR A 71 1.51 -3.81 1.05
C THR A 71 2.87 -3.64 0.39
N VAL A 72 3.08 -2.55 -0.36
CA VAL A 72 4.36 -2.24 -1.01
C VAL A 72 5.46 -1.97 0.02
N ALA A 73 5.16 -1.19 1.07
CA ALA A 73 6.09 -0.97 2.18
C ALA A 73 6.45 -2.31 2.85
N MET A 74 5.45 -3.09 3.27
CA MET A 74 5.62 -4.40 3.92
C MET A 74 6.53 -5.33 3.10
N SER A 75 6.34 -5.38 1.77
CA SER A 75 7.17 -6.18 0.88
C SER A 75 8.64 -5.76 0.91
N GLU A 76 8.94 -4.47 1.00
CA GLU A 76 10.32 -3.97 1.09
C GLU A 76 10.96 -4.34 2.43
N TYR A 77 10.27 -4.12 3.56
CA TYR A 77 10.78 -4.51 4.90
C TYR A 77 11.08 -6.02 4.96
N ARG A 78 10.17 -6.85 4.44
CA ARG A 78 10.38 -8.29 4.34
C ARG A 78 11.56 -8.68 3.46
N ARG A 79 11.78 -7.98 2.34
CA ARG A 79 12.95 -8.22 1.47
C ARG A 79 14.26 -7.88 2.18
N ILE A 80 14.27 -6.81 2.96
CA ILE A 80 15.44 -6.38 3.73
C ILE A 80 15.77 -7.40 4.82
N SER A 81 14.77 -7.86 5.60
CA SER A 81 15.03 -8.87 6.64
C SER A 81 15.60 -10.16 6.04
N ILE A 82 15.06 -10.65 4.92
CA ILE A 82 15.60 -11.82 4.20
C ILE A 82 17.03 -11.55 3.71
N TYR A 83 17.31 -10.35 3.19
CA TYR A 83 18.64 -9.98 2.72
C TYR A 83 19.67 -10.00 3.87
N LEU A 84 19.33 -9.40 5.01
CA LEU A 84 20.19 -9.35 6.20
C LEU A 84 20.48 -10.75 6.74
N VAL A 85 19.44 -11.58 6.88
CA VAL A 85 19.59 -12.99 7.29
C VAL A 85 20.46 -13.77 6.31
N LYS A 86 20.47 -13.46 5.01
CA LYS A 86 21.29 -14.22 4.04
C LYS A 86 22.73 -13.74 3.94
N LYS A 87 22.98 -12.46 4.14
CA LYS A 87 24.27 -11.83 3.79
C LYS A 87 25.07 -11.37 4.99
N HIS A 88 24.45 -11.23 6.16
CA HIS A 88 25.05 -10.55 7.30
C HIS A 88 24.81 -11.28 8.63
N GLN A 89 24.70 -12.61 8.59
CA GLN A 89 24.61 -13.44 9.79
C GLN A 89 25.84 -13.24 10.68
N GLY A 90 25.63 -13.24 12.01
CA GLY A 90 26.70 -13.22 13.00
C GLY A 90 27.19 -11.83 13.42
N SER A 91 26.68 -10.74 12.84
CA SER A 91 26.94 -9.38 13.32
C SER A 91 25.77 -8.90 14.19
N PRO A 92 25.99 -8.53 15.47
CA PRO A 92 24.93 -8.05 16.35
C PRO A 92 24.12 -6.89 15.75
N ALA A 93 24.78 -5.89 15.16
CA ALA A 93 24.10 -4.74 14.56
C ALA A 93 23.18 -5.12 13.38
N PHE A 94 23.54 -6.15 12.60
CA PHE A 94 22.68 -6.64 11.52
C PHE A 94 21.59 -7.57 12.04
N THR A 95 21.80 -8.25 13.17
CA THR A 95 20.75 -8.99 13.89
C THR A 95 19.69 -8.02 14.41
N ASP A 96 20.08 -6.96 15.13
CA ASP A 96 19.14 -5.96 15.67
C ASP A 96 18.35 -5.29 14.54
N CYS A 97 19.02 -4.91 13.45
CA CYS A 97 18.31 -4.38 12.28
C CYS A 97 17.36 -5.42 11.67
N THR A 98 17.73 -6.70 11.64
CA THR A 98 16.84 -7.76 11.15
C THR A 98 15.57 -7.86 11.99
N GLU A 99 15.69 -7.76 13.31
CA GLU A 99 14.57 -7.76 14.24
C GLU A 99 13.64 -6.57 13.99
N CYS A 100 14.20 -5.35 13.92
CA CYS A 100 13.43 -4.15 13.56
C CYS A 100 12.65 -4.34 12.24
N MET A 101 13.29 -4.91 11.21
CA MET A 101 12.63 -5.15 9.91
C MET A 101 11.52 -6.21 9.98
N ARG A 102 11.63 -7.19 10.88
CA ARG A 102 10.61 -8.23 11.09
C ARG A 102 9.43 -7.68 11.88
N ASP A 103 9.68 -6.89 12.91
CA ASP A 103 8.64 -6.27 13.73
C ASP A 103 7.80 -5.30 12.89
N ALA A 104 8.48 -4.43 12.13
CA ALA A 104 7.82 -3.58 11.13
C ALA A 104 6.99 -4.36 10.10
N THR A 105 7.46 -5.54 9.68
CA THR A 105 6.69 -6.40 8.76
C THR A 105 5.38 -6.87 9.41
N VAL A 106 5.41 -7.26 10.69
CA VAL A 106 4.21 -7.69 11.44
C VAL A 106 3.24 -6.52 11.63
N GLN A 107 3.73 -5.35 12.00
CA GLN A 107 2.91 -4.15 12.17
C GLN A 107 2.22 -3.73 10.85
N LEU A 108 2.97 -3.74 9.74
CA LEU A 108 2.40 -3.46 8.42
C LEU A 108 1.43 -4.56 7.96
N GLN A 109 1.64 -5.81 8.37
CA GLN A 109 0.69 -6.90 8.12
C GLN A 109 -0.62 -6.70 8.89
N SER A 110 -0.57 -6.28 10.14
CA SER A 110 -1.77 -5.91 10.92
C SER A 110 -2.52 -4.75 10.27
N SER A 111 -1.77 -3.74 9.79
CA SER A 111 -2.34 -2.60 9.06
C SER A 111 -3.04 -3.04 7.76
N GLU A 112 -2.39 -3.93 6.98
CA GLU A 112 -2.97 -4.51 5.78
C GLU A 112 -4.25 -5.29 6.10
N TYR A 113 -4.26 -6.05 7.19
CA TYR A 113 -5.42 -6.81 7.63
C TYR A 113 -6.62 -5.91 7.93
N GLU A 114 -6.45 -4.84 8.71
CA GLU A 114 -7.54 -3.89 9.00
C GLU A 114 -8.02 -3.18 7.73
N LEU A 115 -7.09 -2.78 6.85
CA LEU A 115 -7.43 -2.17 5.55
C LEU A 115 -8.20 -3.13 4.64
N LYS A 116 -8.02 -4.45 4.75
CA LYS A 116 -8.83 -5.46 4.03
C LYS A 116 -10.17 -5.75 4.70
N ASN A 117 -10.22 -5.69 6.03
CA ASN A 117 -11.38 -6.08 6.84
C ASN A 117 -12.06 -4.87 7.48
N PHE A 118 -12.18 -3.79 6.69
CA PHE A 118 -12.67 -2.51 7.18
C PHE A 118 -14.15 -2.57 7.56
N ASP A 119 -14.48 -2.15 8.78
CA ASP A 119 -15.82 -2.11 9.35
C ASP A 119 -16.20 -0.64 9.62
N ARG A 120 -17.28 -0.18 8.97
CA ARG A 120 -17.76 1.20 9.11
C ARG A 120 -18.08 1.56 10.56
N THR A 121 -18.52 0.61 11.37
CA THR A 121 -18.86 0.83 12.78
C THR A 121 -17.62 0.99 13.67
N LYS A 122 -16.46 0.47 13.23
CA LYS A 122 -15.18 0.52 13.93
C LYS A 122 -14.15 1.43 13.26
N PHE A 123 -14.57 2.23 12.27
CA PHE A 123 -13.69 3.05 11.44
C PHE A 123 -12.62 3.79 12.26
N GLU A 124 -13.02 4.49 13.32
CA GLU A 124 -12.10 5.33 14.11
C GLU A 124 -11.04 4.50 14.83
N LEU A 125 -11.46 3.39 15.44
CA LEU A 125 -10.54 2.47 16.11
C LEU A 125 -9.58 1.84 15.11
N GLN A 126 -10.10 1.30 14.00
CA GLN A 126 -9.28 0.68 12.96
C GLN A 126 -8.27 1.67 12.37
N MET A 127 -8.68 2.91 12.10
CA MET A 127 -7.77 3.93 11.59
C MET A 127 -6.70 4.32 12.61
N ASN A 128 -7.02 4.40 13.90
CA ASN A 128 -6.05 4.66 14.96
C ASN A 128 -5.01 3.53 15.08
N ASP A 129 -5.48 2.28 15.02
CA ASP A 129 -4.61 1.10 15.05
C ASP A 129 -3.68 1.07 13.83
N ILE A 130 -4.23 1.29 12.62
CA ILE A 130 -3.44 1.36 11.38
C ILE A 130 -2.39 2.48 11.47
N GLU A 131 -2.76 3.69 11.90
CA GLU A 131 -1.83 4.82 12.03
C GLU A 131 -0.71 4.50 13.02
N THR A 132 -1.04 3.87 14.14
CA THR A 132 -0.09 3.44 15.17
C THR A 132 0.91 2.44 14.60
N TRP A 133 0.43 1.38 13.94
CA TRP A 133 1.31 0.34 13.41
C TRP A 133 2.17 0.82 12.24
N VAL A 134 1.64 1.64 11.34
CA VAL A 134 2.46 2.21 10.25
C VAL A 134 3.52 3.17 10.81
N SER A 135 3.20 3.96 11.83
CA SER A 135 4.17 4.85 12.48
C SER A 135 5.24 4.08 13.27
N ALA A 136 4.87 2.96 13.89
CA ALA A 136 5.81 2.05 14.52
C ALA A 136 6.78 1.46 13.48
N ALA A 137 6.28 1.03 12.31
CA ALA A 137 7.13 0.44 11.27
C ALA A 137 8.14 1.44 10.69
N LEU A 138 7.74 2.72 10.60
CA LEU A 138 8.65 3.81 10.25
C LEU A 138 9.73 4.01 11.32
N THR A 139 9.33 3.93 12.60
CA THR A 139 10.25 4.04 13.74
C THR A 139 11.27 2.91 13.73
N ASP A 140 10.85 1.67 13.47
CA ASP A 140 11.74 0.50 13.37
C ASP A 140 12.79 0.64 12.25
N ALA A 141 12.42 1.24 11.11
CA ALA A 141 13.41 1.57 10.08
C ALA A 141 14.43 2.61 10.52
N ASN A 142 13.99 3.64 11.24
CA ASN A 142 14.90 4.64 11.79
C ASN A 142 15.83 4.02 12.85
N THR A 143 15.29 3.21 13.76
CA THR A 143 16.06 2.48 14.77
C THR A 143 17.13 1.58 14.15
N CYS A 144 16.80 0.81 13.10
CA CYS A 144 17.82 0.05 12.37
C CYS A 144 18.91 0.97 11.80
N ASN A 145 18.54 2.07 11.14
CA ASN A 145 19.49 2.98 10.53
C ASN A 145 20.43 3.63 11.55
N ASP A 146 19.89 3.99 12.72
CA ASP A 146 20.62 4.58 13.85
C ASP A 146 21.57 3.57 14.50
N GLY A 147 21.12 2.33 14.70
CA GLY A 147 21.95 1.23 15.19
C GLY A 147 23.14 0.91 14.26
N LEU A 148 23.01 1.20 12.97
CA LEU A 148 24.08 1.04 11.99
C LEU A 148 25.02 2.24 11.86
N MET A 149 24.75 3.39 12.50
CA MET A 149 25.57 4.61 12.36
C MET A 149 27.01 4.42 12.88
N TYR A 150 27.18 3.60 13.91
CA TYR A 150 28.48 3.38 14.56
C TYR A 150 29.21 2.14 14.03
N TYR A 151 28.58 1.39 13.12
CA TYR A 151 29.14 0.17 12.57
C TYR A 151 30.04 0.47 11.36
N LYS A 152 31.21 -0.19 11.30
CA LYS A 152 32.16 -0.06 10.17
C LYS A 152 32.06 -1.28 9.26
N GLY A 153 31.98 -1.06 7.96
CA GLY A 153 32.02 -2.12 6.94
C GLY A 153 31.37 -1.69 5.63
N ASP A 154 31.90 -2.18 4.51
CA ASP A 154 31.46 -1.80 3.16
C ASP A 154 29.98 -2.09 2.92
N GLN A 155 29.44 -3.11 3.60
CA GLN A 155 28.03 -3.50 3.54
C GLN A 155 27.05 -2.50 4.19
N VAL A 156 27.52 -1.64 5.10
CA VAL A 156 26.65 -0.75 5.89
C VAL A 156 25.92 0.23 4.99
N GLY A 157 26.62 0.83 4.01
CA GLY A 157 26.02 1.78 3.08
C GLY A 157 24.87 1.16 2.26
N ALA A 158 25.05 -0.07 1.80
CA ALA A 158 24.03 -0.79 1.04
C ALA A 158 22.78 -1.10 1.90
N VAL A 159 22.97 -1.49 3.16
CA VAL A 159 21.85 -1.74 4.09
C VAL A 159 21.12 -0.44 4.41
N LYS A 160 21.83 0.62 4.81
CA LYS A 160 21.24 1.93 5.12
C LYS A 160 20.42 2.48 3.96
N HIS A 161 20.92 2.35 2.72
CA HIS A 161 20.17 2.78 1.54
C HIS A 161 18.85 2.02 1.36
N ARG A 162 18.85 0.70 1.59
CA ARG A 162 17.63 -0.12 1.52
C ARG A 162 16.64 0.25 2.61
N VAL A 163 17.13 0.40 3.85
CA VAL A 163 16.31 0.77 5.00
C VAL A 163 15.70 2.17 4.83
N LEU A 164 16.48 3.14 4.32
CA LEU A 164 15.97 4.48 4.00
C LEU A 164 14.88 4.44 2.93
N LYS A 165 15.04 3.60 1.90
CA LYS A 165 13.98 3.39 0.90
C LYS A 165 12.72 2.81 1.54
N ALA A 166 12.85 1.84 2.45
CA ALA A 166 11.73 1.27 3.18
C ALA A 166 11.02 2.32 4.06
N ALA A 167 11.77 3.14 4.80
CA ALA A 167 11.24 4.26 5.56
C ALA A 167 10.46 5.25 4.68
N HIS A 168 10.99 5.62 3.51
CA HIS A 168 10.29 6.50 2.58
C HIS A 168 9.00 5.87 2.01
N LEU A 169 8.99 4.56 1.76
CA LEU A 169 7.76 3.85 1.36
C LEU A 169 6.73 3.84 2.49
N CYS A 170 7.17 3.62 3.73
CA CYS A 170 6.32 3.65 4.92
C CYS A 170 5.73 5.05 5.16
N SER A 171 6.55 6.11 5.02
CA SER A 171 6.09 7.50 5.10
C SER A 171 5.04 7.85 4.03
N ASN A 172 5.22 7.36 2.79
CA ASN A 172 4.18 7.47 1.77
C ASN A 172 2.90 6.70 2.15
N ALA A 173 3.02 5.50 2.73
CA ALA A 173 1.87 4.73 3.20
C ALA A 173 1.10 5.47 4.30
N LEU A 174 1.80 6.08 5.26
CA LEU A 174 1.21 6.90 6.31
C LEU A 174 0.43 8.09 5.73
N ALA A 175 0.95 8.75 4.69
CA ALA A 175 0.22 9.82 4.01
C ALA A 175 -1.12 9.35 3.41
N PHE A 176 -1.17 8.14 2.84
CA PHE A 176 -2.42 7.56 2.34
C PHE A 176 -3.39 7.16 3.47
N VAL A 177 -2.87 6.59 4.56
CA VAL A 177 -3.64 6.28 5.77
C VAL A 177 -4.30 7.54 6.34
N ASN A 178 -3.54 8.63 6.47
CA ASN A 178 -4.04 9.90 6.99
C ASN A 178 -5.10 10.52 6.07
N LYS A 179 -4.91 10.39 4.75
CA LYS A 179 -5.90 10.81 3.75
C LYS A 179 -7.20 9.99 3.83
N LEU A 180 -7.09 8.68 4.07
CA LEU A 180 -8.25 7.82 4.32
C LEU A 180 -8.98 8.22 5.61
N ALA A 181 -8.26 8.43 6.72
CA ALA A 181 -8.84 8.85 8.00
C ALA A 181 -9.64 10.16 7.84
N SER A 182 -9.09 11.11 7.09
CA SER A 182 -9.71 12.41 6.83
C SER A 182 -10.96 12.34 5.94
N SER A 183 -11.11 11.29 5.12
CA SER A 183 -12.27 11.16 4.21
C SER A 183 -13.61 10.96 4.93
N LYS A 184 -13.59 10.54 6.21
CA LYS A 184 -14.78 10.47 7.06
C LYS A 184 -15.25 11.85 7.54
N SER A 185 -14.37 12.87 7.61
CA SER A 185 -14.76 14.23 8.03
C SER A 185 -15.53 15.01 6.96
N THR A 186 -15.60 14.50 5.74
CA THR A 186 -16.26 15.15 4.59
C THR A 186 -17.63 14.57 4.23
N ASN A 187 -18.18 13.65 5.04
CA ASN A 187 -19.53 13.09 4.87
C ASN A 187 -20.40 13.36 6.09
#